data_AF-A0A1J0P972-F1
#
_entry.id   AF-A0A1J0P972-F1
#
_cell.length_a   1.000
_cell.length_b   1.000
_cell.length_c   1.000
_cell.angle_alpha   90.00
_cell.angle_beta   90.00
_cell.angle_gamma   90.00
#
_symmetry.space_group_name_H-M   'P 1'
#
loop_
_entity.id
_entity.type
_entity.pdbx_description
1 polymer ?
#
loop_
_entity_poly.entity_id
_entity_poly.type
_entity_poly.pdbx_seq_one_letter_code
_entity_poly.pdbx_strand_id
1 'polypeptide(L)' 'MQASDARREVDCVFCALEGSGRVLLENELAICIADAYPVSEGHSLVVPRRHVANSLELHQPE' A
#
# COMPACT_ATOMS: atom_id res chain seq x y z
N MET A 1 -1.17 23.56 7.62
CA MET A 1 -1.07 23.69 6.15
C MET A 1 0.16 22.91 5.69
N GLN A 2 0.03 21.61 5.41
CA GLN A 2 0.77 20.93 4.34
C GLN A 2 -0.06 19.73 3.90
N ALA A 3 -0.80 19.95 2.81
CA ALA A 3 -1.32 18.88 1.99
C ALA A 3 -0.14 18.27 1.23
N SER A 4 0.14 17.00 1.46
CA SER A 4 0.84 16.16 0.48
C SER A 4 0.22 14.77 0.55
N ASP A 5 -1.07 14.80 0.25
CA ASP A 5 -1.89 13.68 -0.17
C ASP A 5 -1.28 13.11 -1.47
N ALA A 6 -1.16 11.78 -1.56
CA ALA A 6 -0.66 11.01 -2.71
C ALA A 6 0.79 11.29 -3.20
N ARG A 7 1.80 10.88 -2.43
CA ARG A 7 3.11 10.55 -3.02
C ARG A 7 2.99 9.18 -3.68
N ARG A 8 2.70 9.09 -4.98
CA ARG A 8 2.85 7.87 -5.77
C ARG A 8 4.12 7.98 -6.59
N GLU A 9 4.86 6.89 -6.69
CA GLU A 9 6.08 6.81 -7.50
C GLU A 9 5.83 5.93 -8.73
N VAL A 10 6.17 6.46 -9.91
CA VAL A 10 5.88 5.83 -11.21
C VAL A 10 6.58 4.47 -11.34
N ASP A 11 7.77 4.34 -10.77
CA ASP A 11 8.59 3.13 -10.84
C ASP A 11 8.42 2.21 -9.61
N CYS A 12 7.46 2.49 -8.73
CA CYS A 12 7.19 1.66 -7.56
C CYS A 12 6.21 0.54 -7.88
N VAL A 13 6.68 -0.70 -7.75
CA VAL A 13 5.86 -1.90 -7.96
C VAL A 13 4.60 -1.93 -7.09
N PHE A 14 4.65 -1.36 -5.88
CA PHE A 14 3.50 -1.29 -4.99
C PHE A 14 2.50 -0.20 -5.41
N CYS A 15 2.99 0.97 -5.83
CA CYS A 15 2.13 2.02 -6.35
C CYS A 15 1.39 1.57 -7.62
N ALA A 16 2.02 0.73 -8.45
CA ALA A 16 1.40 0.18 -9.66
C ALA A 16 0.31 -0.88 -9.40
N LEU A 17 0.19 -1.40 -8.17
CA LEU A 17 -0.84 -2.40 -7.84
C LEU A 17 -2.24 -1.81 -7.74
N GLU A 18 -2.34 -0.51 -7.45
CA GLU A 18 -3.60 0.20 -7.40
C GLU A 18 -4.23 0.21 -8.81
N GLY A 19 -5.35 -0.50 -8.98
CA GLY A 19 -6.01 -0.71 -10.28
C GLY A 19 -5.55 -1.95 -11.07
N SER A 20 -4.63 -2.77 -10.52
CA SER A 20 -4.16 -4.01 -11.18
C SER A 20 -5.15 -5.19 -11.12
N GLY A 21 -6.26 -5.05 -10.38
CA GLY A 21 -7.21 -6.13 -10.12
C GLY A 21 -6.73 -7.18 -9.11
N ARG A 22 -5.53 -7.03 -8.54
CA ARG A 22 -4.95 -7.93 -7.52
C ARG A 22 -5.34 -7.58 -6.09
N VAL A 23 -6.12 -6.52 -5.91
CA VAL A 23 -6.55 -6.02 -4.60
C VAL A 23 -7.64 -6.93 -4.05
N LEU A 24 -7.43 -7.47 -2.85
CA LEU A 24 -8.38 -8.30 -2.12
C LEU A 24 -9.37 -7.44 -1.33
N LEU A 25 -8.85 -6.40 -0.68
CA LEU A 25 -9.59 -5.47 0.17
C LEU A 25 -8.92 -4.10 0.06
N GLU A 26 -9.69 -3.03 0.23
CA GLU A 26 -9.15 -1.67 0.22
C GLU A 26 -9.99 -0.72 1.06
N ASN A 27 -9.35 0.35 1.54
CA ASN A 27 -10.01 1.51 2.11
C ASN A 27 -9.33 2.79 1.61
N GLU A 28 -9.64 3.93 2.23
CA GLU A 28 -9.10 5.24 1.87
C GLU A 28 -7.57 5.33 2.06
N LEU A 29 -6.98 4.55 2.96
CA LEU A 29 -5.57 4.68 3.38
C LEU A 29 -4.66 3.57 2.84
N ALA A 30 -5.19 2.37 2.61
CA ALA A 30 -4.40 1.19 2.26
C ALA A 30 -5.16 0.20 1.36
N ILE A 31 -4.37 -0.65 0.72
CA ILE A 31 -4.83 -1.83 -0.02
C ILE A 31 -4.26 -3.10 0.60
N CYS A 32 -4.99 -4.21 0.48
CA CYS A 32 -4.55 -5.54 0.85
C CYS A 32 -4.44 -6.41 -0.41
N ILE A 33 -3.33 -7.11 -0.56
CA ILE A 33 -3.06 -8.03 -1.69
C ILE A 33 -2.60 -9.38 -1.16
N ALA A 34 -2.85 -10.46 -1.90
CA ALA A 34 -2.21 -11.74 -1.62
C ALA A 34 -0.70 -11.63 -1.86
N ASP A 35 0.10 -12.21 -0.95
CA ASP A 35 1.54 -12.33 -1.19
C ASP A 35 1.78 -13.28 -2.37
N ALA A 36 2.76 -12.95 -3.21
CA ALA A 36 3.19 -13.81 -4.31
C ALA A 36 3.97 -15.04 -3.81
N TYR A 37 4.56 -14.94 -2.62
CA TYR A 37 5.35 -15.98 -1.96
C TYR A 37 4.90 -16.15 -0.49
N PRO A 38 3.65 -16.60 -0.27
CA PRO A 38 3.07 -16.64 1.06
C PRO A 38 3.80 -17.63 1.96
N VAL A 39 4.15 -17.19 3.18
CA VAL A 39 4.76 -18.06 4.21
C VAL A 39 3.74 -19.07 4.77
N SER A 40 2.46 -18.70 4.79
CA SER A 40 1.35 -19.52 5.25
C SER A 40 0.11 -19.25 4.41
N GLU A 41 -0.88 -20.15 4.46
CA GLU A 41 -2.16 -19.93 3.79
C GLU A 41 -2.79 -18.60 4.23
N GLY A 42 -3.26 -17.83 3.24
CA GLY A 42 -3.88 -16.52 3.48
C GLY A 42 -2.91 -15.35 3.76
N HIS A 43 -1.59 -15.58 3.76
CA HIS A 43 -0.62 -14.49 3.96
C HIS A 43 -0.81 -13.39 2.91
N SER A 44 -1.02 -12.17 3.40
CA SER A 44 -1.36 -11.01 2.59
C SER A 44 -0.55 -9.80 3.03
N LEU A 45 -0.30 -8.89 2.10
CA LEU A 45 0.43 -7.65 2.33
C LEU A 45 -0.55 -6.50 2.43
N VAL A 46 -0.49 -5.74 3.53
CA VAL A 46 -1.19 -4.46 3.68
C VAL A 46 -0.23 -3.35 3.28
N VAL A 47 -0.57 -2.65 2.21
CA VAL A 47 0.27 -1.64 1.56
C VAL A 47 -0.44 -0.29 1.64
N PRO A 48 0.18 0.75 2.24
CA PRO A 48 -0.40 2.09 2.25
C PRO A 48 -0.47 2.66 0.83
N ARG A 49 -1.52 3.41 0.52
CA ARG A 49 -1.64 4.12 -0.78
C ARG A 49 -0.55 5.18 -0.95
N ARG A 50 -0.05 5.72 0.17
CA ARG A 50 1.07 6.67 0.20
C ARG A 50 2.40 5.94 0.09
N HIS A 51 3.22 6.30 -0.89
CA HIS A 51 4.59 5.83 -1.01
C HIS A 51 5.43 6.41 0.13
N VAL A 52 5.91 5.51 1.00
CA VAL A 52 6.85 5.78 2.08
C VAL A 52 7.88 4.67 2.10
N ALA A 53 9.14 4.99 2.39
CA ALA A 53 10.21 3.99 2.40
C ALA A 53 10.19 3.13 3.67
N ASN A 54 9.63 3.67 4.75
CA ASN A 54 9.57 3.02 6.05
C ASN A 54 8.20 3.26 6.71
N SER A 55 7.68 2.24 7.39
CA SER A 55 6.43 2.34 8.15
C SER A 55 6.50 3.42 9.24
N LEU A 56 7.68 3.70 9.79
CA LEU A 56 7.89 4.77 10.78
C LEU A 56 7.67 6.19 10.23
N GLU A 57 7.64 6.37 8.91
CA GLU A 57 7.35 7.65 8.25
C GLU A 57 5.84 7.92 8.13
N LEU A 58 4.99 6.97 8.56
CA LEU A 58 3.56 7.16 8.78
C LEU A 58 3.37 8.02 10.04
N HIS A 59 3.42 9.34 9.87
CA HIS A 59 3.37 10.31 10.97
C HIS A 59 1.95 10.79 11.33
N GLN A 60 0.92 10.41 10.57
CA GLN A 60 -0.47 10.72 10.92
C GLN A 60 -1.15 9.47 11.47
N PRO A 61 -1.72 9.54 12.70
CA PRO A 61 -2.57 8.49 13.22
C PRO A 61 -3.87 8.43 12.40
N GLU A 62 -4.37 7.20 12.26
CA GLU A 62 -5.63 6.83 11.60
C GLU A 62 -6.89 7.25 12.37
#